data_AF-A0A7C1SST9-F1
#
_entry.id   AF-A0A7C1SST9-F1
#
_cell.length_a   1.000
_cell.length_b   1.000
_cell.length_c   1.000
_cell.angle_alpha   90.00
_cell.angle_beta   90.00
_cell.angle_gamma   90.00
#
_symmetry.space_group_name_H-M   'P 1'
#
loop_
_entity.id
_entity.type
_entity.pdbx_description
1 polymer ?
#
loop_
_entity_poly.entity_id
_entity_poly.type
_entity_poly.pdbx_seq_one_letter_code
_entity_poly.pdbx_strand_id
1 'polypeptide(L)'
;ALSPSVTDKTSGLLVFRGKSFTLEPVSTKAGSALVSAEGIFYIDHWLPNAFELSFDVSGRAFDDPRLKTPPGLWIKYRFGPVLTDGFARGRLDLHVSPQTIRLQGDILLDSCRIAIDQSRTEEAVEIPISVDLNLKTGKRVEFFWPSINFPVIRTYAKQGHIMTVSTDQETNSFSLSGKIDIRGGEIFYFDRSFYLKEGNISFVESYEEFDPRIKALAEIRERDENNEEIKIYLQVDNRLSQFSPRFFSEPSRPDTEILSLIGGSLANRFQESGFGVSAVYLTSDVVSQFGILRPFERAVREVLKLDLFTIRTQLVQNVLIDKILGEKTIGNVVNPLDNTTLSLGKYLGTDLFLEMVVRFQAANVTESGLYTESRVQTEGEINFEWATPFFLLEWSFAPKHPEDLFLTDNSLGLRWSYSY
;
A
#
# COMPACT_ATOMS: atom_id res chain seq x y z
N ALA A 1 0.09 -0.81 18.85
CA ALA A 1 -0.83 -1.30 17.81
C ALA A 1 -2.22 -0.81 18.20
N LEU A 2 -3.05 -0.37 17.26
CA LEU A 2 -4.47 -0.18 17.58
C LEU A 2 -5.07 -1.58 17.82
N SER A 3 -6.14 -1.69 18.61
CA SER A 3 -6.93 -2.91 18.75
C SER A 3 -8.18 -2.81 17.88
N PRO A 4 -8.66 -3.90 17.27
CA PRO A 4 -9.85 -3.86 16.41
C PRO A 4 -10.97 -3.08 17.09
N SER A 5 -11.70 -2.29 16.32
CA SER A 5 -12.71 -1.40 16.90
C SER A 5 -13.79 -2.24 17.59
N VAL A 6 -13.97 -2.02 18.89
CA VAL A 6 -15.05 -2.65 19.68
C VAL A 6 -16.23 -1.69 19.72
N THR A 7 -17.44 -2.23 19.62
CA THR A 7 -18.67 -1.45 19.74
C THR A 7 -18.89 -0.98 21.17
N ASP A 8 -19.31 0.27 21.34
CA ASP A 8 -19.83 0.81 22.59
C ASP A 8 -21.13 0.09 22.99
N LYS A 9 -21.51 0.22 24.26
CA LYS A 9 -22.80 -0.32 24.76
C LYS A 9 -23.95 0.25 23.94
N THR A 10 -24.88 -0.62 23.55
CA THR A 10 -25.99 -0.29 22.67
C THR A 10 -27.30 -0.77 23.27
N SER A 11 -28.35 0.04 23.13
CA SER A 11 -29.73 -0.33 23.46
C SER A 11 -30.51 -0.44 22.16
N GLY A 12 -31.03 -1.64 21.86
CA GLY A 12 -31.87 -1.91 20.68
C GLY A 12 -33.28 -2.32 21.09
N LEU A 13 -34.24 -2.12 20.19
CA LEU A 13 -35.61 -2.60 20.34
C LEU A 13 -35.74 -3.95 19.62
N LEU A 14 -36.17 -4.98 20.36
CA LEU A 14 -36.52 -6.27 19.81
C LEU A 14 -38.04 -6.40 19.72
N VAL A 15 -38.55 -6.68 18.53
CA VAL A 15 -39.99 -6.85 18.29
C VAL A 15 -40.28 -8.31 17.98
N PHE A 16 -40.98 -8.99 18.88
CA PHE A 16 -41.33 -10.40 18.73
C PHE A 16 -42.61 -10.54 17.90
N ARG A 17 -42.57 -11.38 16.86
CA ARG A 17 -43.71 -11.70 15.99
C ARG A 17 -43.70 -13.18 15.63
N GLY A 18 -44.59 -13.95 16.26
CA GLY A 18 -44.73 -15.39 15.99
C GLY A 18 -43.45 -16.16 16.31
N LYS A 19 -42.90 -16.86 15.30
CA LYS A 19 -41.64 -17.63 15.38
C LYS A 19 -40.40 -16.82 14.99
N SER A 20 -40.47 -15.49 15.08
CA SER A 20 -39.35 -14.61 14.75
C SER A 20 -39.31 -13.41 15.68
N PHE A 21 -38.16 -12.75 15.77
CA PHE A 21 -38.05 -11.42 16.33
C PHE A 21 -37.17 -10.55 15.44
N THR A 22 -37.51 -9.28 15.32
CA THR A 22 -36.75 -8.30 14.55
C THR A 22 -35.95 -7.41 15.50
N LEU A 23 -34.71 -7.13 15.12
CA LEU A 23 -33.91 -6.04 15.67
C LEU A 23 -34.18 -4.80 14.83
N GLU A 24 -34.91 -3.85 15.40
CA GLU A 24 -35.12 -2.55 14.76
C GLU A 24 -33.77 -1.83 14.59
N PRO A 25 -33.62 -0.94 13.58
CA PRO A 25 -32.38 -0.25 13.30
C PRO A 25 -31.77 0.36 14.56
N VAL A 26 -30.58 -0.11 14.90
CA VAL A 26 -29.84 0.34 16.08
C VAL A 26 -28.48 0.85 15.65
N SER A 27 -28.05 1.99 16.21
CA SER A 27 -26.76 2.60 15.90
C SER A 27 -25.88 2.66 17.14
N THR A 28 -24.62 2.32 16.96
CA THR A 28 -23.59 2.39 18.00
C THR A 28 -22.28 2.90 17.44
N LYS A 29 -21.37 3.31 18.32
CA LYS A 29 -20.01 3.67 17.91
C LYS A 29 -19.11 2.46 18.00
N ALA A 30 -18.28 2.24 16.99
CA ALA A 30 -17.17 1.29 17.04
C ALA A 30 -15.88 2.08 16.85
N GLY A 31 -15.17 2.36 17.94
CA GLY A 31 -14.09 3.35 17.94
C GLY A 31 -14.63 4.74 17.57
N SER A 32 -14.18 5.29 16.45
CA SER A 32 -14.67 6.57 15.91
C SER A 32 -15.74 6.42 14.83
N ALA A 33 -16.03 5.19 14.38
CA ALA A 33 -17.04 4.92 13.36
C ALA A 33 -18.44 4.80 13.96
N LEU A 34 -19.46 5.27 13.23
CA LEU A 34 -20.85 4.94 13.52
C LEU A 34 -21.21 3.67 12.74
N VAL A 35 -21.70 2.66 13.45
CA VAL A 35 -22.15 1.39 12.89
C VAL A 35 -23.63 1.28 13.18
N SER A 36 -24.41 1.04 12.14
CA SER A 36 -25.82 0.70 12.27
C SER A 36 -26.03 -0.78 11.94
N ALA A 37 -26.94 -1.42 12.67
CA ALA A 37 -27.32 -2.80 12.47
C ALA A 37 -28.84 -2.94 12.56
N GLU A 38 -29.39 -3.78 11.71
CA GLU A 38 -30.78 -4.21 11.74
C GLU A 38 -30.85 -5.69 11.37
N GLY A 39 -31.95 -6.36 11.69
CA GLY A 39 -32.07 -7.74 11.27
C GLY A 39 -33.26 -8.52 11.79
N ILE A 40 -33.33 -9.78 11.39
CA ILE A 40 -34.42 -10.69 11.67
C ILE A 40 -33.83 -12.00 12.18
N PHE A 41 -34.37 -12.50 13.28
CA PHE A 41 -33.96 -13.77 13.88
C PHE A 41 -35.14 -14.73 13.83
N TYR A 42 -34.88 -15.94 13.35
CA TYR A 42 -35.86 -17.02 13.26
C TYR A 42 -35.67 -17.97 14.45
N ILE A 43 -36.76 -18.21 15.18
CA ILE A 43 -36.76 -19.06 16.37
C ILE A 43 -37.28 -20.44 15.99
N ASP A 44 -36.54 -21.47 16.39
CA ASP A 44 -37.04 -22.84 16.49
C ASP A 44 -36.82 -23.38 17.90
N HIS A 45 -37.82 -24.04 18.49
CA HIS A 45 -37.76 -24.57 19.87
C HIS A 45 -37.23 -23.57 20.92
N TRP A 46 -37.62 -22.30 20.83
CA TRP A 46 -37.15 -21.19 21.70
C TRP A 46 -35.67 -20.83 21.58
N LEU A 47 -34.98 -21.34 20.55
CA LEU A 47 -33.59 -21.00 20.23
C LEU A 47 -33.53 -20.34 18.85
N PRO A 48 -32.72 -19.27 18.66
CA PRO A 48 -32.45 -18.75 17.33
C PRO A 48 -31.78 -19.84 16.48
N ASN A 49 -32.39 -20.19 15.35
CA ASN A 49 -31.88 -21.22 14.43
C ASN A 49 -31.25 -20.61 13.18
N ALA A 50 -31.75 -19.45 12.76
CA ALA A 50 -31.20 -18.69 11.63
C ALA A 50 -31.39 -17.19 11.90
N PHE A 51 -30.55 -16.35 11.30
CA PHE A 51 -30.69 -14.91 11.38
C PHE A 51 -30.14 -14.20 10.15
N GLU A 52 -30.71 -13.04 9.87
CA GLU A 52 -30.31 -12.10 8.84
C GLU A 52 -29.94 -10.80 9.53
N LEU A 53 -28.73 -10.31 9.30
CA LEU A 53 -28.22 -9.06 9.86
C LEU A 53 -27.68 -8.19 8.73
N SER A 54 -28.13 -6.95 8.67
CA SER A 54 -27.58 -5.92 7.79
C SER A 54 -26.80 -4.91 8.62
N PHE A 55 -25.52 -4.75 8.30
CA PHE A 55 -24.63 -3.78 8.92
C PHE A 55 -24.32 -2.65 7.93
N ASP A 56 -24.37 -1.41 8.40
CA ASP A 56 -23.99 -0.24 7.60
C ASP A 56 -23.01 0.64 8.40
N VAL A 57 -21.83 0.82 7.81
CA VAL A 57 -20.70 1.64 8.30
C VAL A 57 -20.39 2.78 7.32
N SER A 58 -21.42 3.35 6.70
CA SER A 58 -21.29 4.48 5.77
C SER A 58 -21.10 5.83 6.47
N GLY A 59 -21.21 5.88 7.80
CA GLY A 59 -21.15 7.13 8.55
C GLY A 59 -22.32 8.07 8.23
N ARG A 60 -23.38 7.58 7.57
CA ARG A 60 -24.69 8.24 7.48
C ARG A 60 -25.35 8.21 8.87
N ALA A 61 -24.80 8.96 9.81
CA ALA A 61 -25.65 9.55 10.83
C ALA A 61 -26.73 10.31 10.04
N PHE A 62 -27.98 9.89 10.19
CA PHE A 62 -29.18 10.53 9.66
C PHE A 62 -29.01 12.06 9.63
N ASP A 63 -28.88 12.63 8.43
CA ASP A 63 -28.99 14.06 8.11
C ASP A 63 -28.26 15.10 9.00
N ASP A 64 -27.00 14.88 9.40
CA ASP A 64 -26.18 15.97 9.99
C ASP A 64 -24.97 16.37 9.12
N PRO A 65 -25.10 17.43 8.30
CA PRO A 65 -24.01 17.96 7.47
C PRO A 65 -22.85 18.59 8.27
N ARG A 66 -22.92 18.65 9.61
CA ARG A 66 -21.83 19.17 10.47
C ARG A 66 -20.88 18.08 10.98
N LEU A 67 -21.26 16.81 10.87
CA LEU A 67 -20.43 15.69 11.31
C LEU A 67 -19.43 15.35 10.21
N LYS A 68 -18.14 15.65 10.46
CA LYS A 68 -17.03 15.13 9.64
C LYS A 68 -17.21 13.62 9.48
N THR A 69 -17.20 13.12 8.24
CA THR A 69 -17.38 11.70 7.97
C THR A 69 -16.40 10.91 8.83
N PRO A 70 -16.89 10.07 9.76
CA PRO A 70 -16.00 9.36 10.66
C PRO A 70 -15.06 8.47 9.84
N PRO A 71 -13.78 8.33 10.26
CA PRO A 71 -12.93 7.30 9.68
C PRO A 71 -13.64 5.97 9.91
N GLY A 72 -13.67 5.10 8.90
CA GLY A 72 -14.46 3.86 8.93
C GLY A 72 -14.16 2.93 10.09
N LEU A 73 -14.67 1.70 10.02
CA LEU A 73 -14.30 0.69 11.00
C LEU A 73 -12.83 0.33 10.82
N TRP A 74 -12.02 0.41 11.89
CA TRP A 74 -10.65 -0.08 11.81
C TRP A 74 -10.63 -1.61 11.87
N ILE A 75 -10.13 -2.23 10.81
CA ILE A 75 -10.01 -3.67 10.63
C ILE A 75 -8.52 -4.01 10.55
N LYS A 76 -8.13 -4.99 11.37
CA LYS A 76 -6.84 -5.64 11.26
C LYS A 76 -7.07 -7.15 11.27
N TYR A 77 -7.02 -7.75 10.10
CA TYR A 77 -7.35 -9.16 9.91
C TYR A 77 -6.58 -9.77 8.74
N ARG A 78 -6.43 -11.09 8.76
CA ARG A 78 -5.81 -11.87 7.68
C ARG A 78 -6.88 -12.69 6.99
N PHE A 79 -7.14 -12.39 5.72
CA PHE A 79 -8.09 -13.11 4.87
C PHE A 79 -7.31 -14.05 3.95
N GLY A 80 -7.15 -15.31 4.36
CA GLY A 80 -6.29 -16.27 3.64
C GLY A 80 -4.85 -15.72 3.53
N PRO A 81 -4.28 -15.58 2.32
CA PRO A 81 -2.95 -15.03 2.13
C PRO A 81 -2.89 -13.49 2.17
N VAL A 82 -4.00 -12.78 2.41
CA VAL A 82 -4.04 -11.31 2.37
C VAL A 82 -4.12 -10.74 3.78
N LEU A 83 -3.05 -10.06 4.21
CA LEU A 83 -3.04 -9.27 5.43
C LEU A 83 -3.62 -7.88 5.14
N THR A 84 -4.63 -7.47 5.91
CA THR A 84 -5.25 -6.15 5.81
C THR A 84 -5.18 -5.42 7.16
N ASP A 85 -4.71 -4.17 7.16
CA ASP A 85 -4.65 -3.28 8.32
C ASP A 85 -5.05 -1.86 7.90
N GLY A 86 -6.26 -1.43 8.25
CA GLY A 86 -6.77 -0.09 7.92
C GLY A 86 -8.25 0.12 8.18
N PHE A 87 -8.83 1.16 7.58
CA PHE A 87 -10.24 1.50 7.79
C PHE A 87 -11.11 1.01 6.63
N ALA A 88 -12.30 0.53 6.93
CA ALA A 88 -13.26 0.12 5.92
C ALA A 88 -14.65 0.69 6.22
N ARG A 89 -15.42 0.99 5.17
CA ARG A 89 -16.77 1.55 5.24
C ARG A 89 -17.65 0.83 4.24
N GLY A 90 -18.93 0.68 4.49
CA GLY A 90 -19.80 0.01 3.53
C GLY A 90 -21.01 -0.64 4.17
N ARG A 91 -21.73 -1.41 3.35
CA ARG A 91 -22.84 -2.24 3.78
C ARG A 91 -22.43 -3.70 3.69
N LEU A 92 -22.82 -4.47 4.70
CA LEU A 92 -22.54 -5.89 4.83
C LEU A 92 -23.80 -6.61 5.29
N ASP A 93 -24.27 -7.54 4.49
CA ASP A 93 -25.41 -8.40 4.79
C ASP A 93 -24.89 -9.79 5.17
N LEU A 94 -25.33 -10.28 6.32
CA LEU A 94 -24.96 -11.55 6.90
C LEU A 94 -26.21 -12.41 7.05
N HIS A 95 -26.23 -13.55 6.38
CA HIS A 95 -27.27 -14.57 6.54
C HIS A 95 -26.66 -15.81 7.17
N VAL A 96 -27.14 -16.19 8.35
CA VAL A 96 -26.68 -17.38 9.07
C VAL A 96 -27.81 -18.36 9.19
N SER A 97 -27.52 -19.60 8.82
CA SER A 97 -28.38 -20.76 8.96
C SER A 97 -27.58 -21.95 9.51
N PRO A 98 -28.24 -23.05 9.91
CA PRO A 98 -27.52 -24.25 10.36
C PRO A 98 -26.67 -24.91 9.27
N GLN A 99 -26.93 -24.60 8.00
CA GLN A 99 -26.27 -25.22 6.86
C GLN A 99 -25.18 -24.34 6.26
N THR A 100 -25.31 -23.02 6.36
CA THR A 100 -24.40 -22.08 5.70
C THR A 100 -24.39 -20.72 6.39
N ILE A 101 -23.24 -20.05 6.31
CA ILE A 101 -23.06 -18.64 6.63
C ILE A 101 -22.79 -17.92 5.31
N ARG A 102 -23.66 -17.00 4.90
CA ARG A 102 -23.48 -16.18 3.70
C ARG A 102 -23.19 -14.73 4.08
N LEU A 103 -22.14 -14.17 3.48
CA LEU A 103 -21.70 -12.80 3.70
C LEU A 103 -21.68 -12.06 2.35
N GLN A 104 -22.42 -10.96 2.23
CA GLN A 104 -22.47 -10.17 1.00
C GLN A 104 -22.33 -8.68 1.28
N GLY A 105 -21.80 -7.90 0.33
CA GLY A 105 -21.79 -6.45 0.49
C GLY A 105 -20.75 -5.69 -0.31
N ASP A 106 -20.85 -4.37 -0.21
CA ASP A 106 -19.96 -3.42 -0.85
C ASP A 106 -19.14 -2.68 0.22
N ILE A 107 -17.82 -2.78 0.12
CA ILE A 107 -16.87 -2.24 1.10
C ILE A 107 -15.91 -1.27 0.41
N LEU A 108 -15.89 -0.02 0.86
CA LEU A 108 -14.88 0.98 0.57
C LEU A 108 -13.69 0.83 1.53
N LEU A 109 -12.50 0.64 0.97
CA LEU A 109 -11.25 0.53 1.72
C LEU A 109 -10.57 1.90 1.82
N ASP A 110 -10.35 2.41 3.02
CA ASP A 110 -9.69 3.70 3.26
C ASP A 110 -8.51 3.56 4.23
N SER A 111 -7.38 4.14 3.87
CA SER A 111 -6.15 4.10 4.66
C SER A 111 -5.76 2.67 5.05
N CYS A 112 -5.88 1.77 4.08
CA CYS A 112 -5.58 0.35 4.22
C CYS A 112 -4.17 0.03 3.76
N ARG A 113 -3.45 -0.74 4.57
CA ARG A 113 -2.21 -1.40 4.19
C ARG A 113 -2.50 -2.86 3.95
N ILE A 114 -2.21 -3.29 2.73
CA ILE A 114 -2.50 -4.63 2.23
C ILE A 114 -1.16 -5.29 1.89
N ALA A 115 -0.97 -6.53 2.34
CA ALA A 115 0.20 -7.32 1.96
C ALA A 115 -0.18 -8.78 1.73
N ILE A 116 0.63 -9.47 0.93
CA ILE A 116 0.49 -10.90 0.70
C ILE A 116 1.39 -11.61 1.71
N ASP A 117 0.81 -12.47 2.54
CA ASP A 117 1.49 -13.31 3.51
C ASP A 117 1.10 -14.77 3.23
N GLN A 118 2.01 -15.54 2.64
CA GLN A 118 1.76 -16.92 2.22
C GLN A 118 1.70 -17.91 3.39
N SER A 119 1.79 -17.47 4.65
CA SER A 119 1.63 -18.35 5.81
C SER A 119 0.19 -18.86 5.91
N ARG A 120 -0.01 -20.14 5.59
CA ARG A 120 -1.30 -20.82 5.77
C ARG A 120 -1.59 -21.00 7.25
N THR A 121 -2.79 -20.62 7.67
CA THR A 121 -3.38 -21.09 8.92
C THR A 121 -4.66 -21.81 8.53
N GLU A 122 -4.63 -23.14 8.54
CA GLU A 122 -5.81 -23.97 8.33
C GLU A 122 -6.59 -23.99 9.65
N GLU A 123 -7.58 -23.11 9.78
CA GLU A 123 -8.60 -23.24 10.82
C GLU A 123 -9.77 -24.04 10.23
N ALA A 124 -10.08 -25.18 10.85
CA ALA A 124 -11.23 -25.97 10.48
C ALA A 124 -12.51 -25.21 10.87
N VAL A 125 -13.35 -24.91 9.88
CA VAL A 125 -14.65 -24.26 10.09
C VAL A 125 -15.74 -25.34 10.09
N GLU A 126 -16.58 -25.38 11.12
CA GLU A 126 -17.63 -26.40 11.27
C GLU A 126 -18.87 -26.17 10.38
N ILE A 127 -19.10 -24.93 9.92
CA ILE A 127 -20.23 -24.54 9.06
C ILE A 127 -19.67 -23.87 7.80
N PRO A 128 -20.04 -24.29 6.57
CA PRO A 128 -19.48 -23.72 5.36
C PRO A 128 -19.88 -22.25 5.20
N ILE A 129 -18.89 -21.43 4.86
CA ILE A 129 -19.01 -19.99 4.64
C ILE A 129 -19.01 -19.71 3.14
N SER A 130 -19.97 -18.90 2.70
CA SER A 130 -20.03 -18.26 1.40
C SER A 130 -19.81 -16.75 1.55
N VAL A 131 -18.90 -16.17 0.77
CA VAL A 131 -18.58 -14.74 0.79
C VAL A 131 -18.71 -14.20 -0.63
N ASP A 132 -19.31 -13.03 -0.78
CA ASP A 132 -19.45 -12.31 -2.05
C ASP A 132 -19.36 -10.80 -1.79
N LEU A 133 -18.14 -10.25 -1.92
CA LEU A 133 -17.84 -8.88 -1.54
C LEU A 133 -17.26 -8.10 -2.72
N ASN A 134 -17.77 -6.88 -2.92
CA ASN A 134 -17.13 -5.89 -3.77
C ASN A 134 -16.31 -4.93 -2.91
N LEU A 135 -15.00 -4.93 -3.14
CA LEU A 135 -14.04 -4.06 -2.45
C LEU A 135 -13.68 -2.90 -3.38
N LYS A 136 -14.05 -1.68 -3.02
CA LYS A 136 -13.70 -0.46 -3.74
C LYS A 136 -12.49 0.22 -3.09
N THR A 137 -11.48 0.57 -3.87
CA THR A 137 -10.32 1.33 -3.37
C THR A 137 -10.73 2.76 -3.06
N GLY A 138 -10.53 3.19 -1.82
CA GLY A 138 -10.67 4.56 -1.37
C GLY A 138 -9.32 5.22 -1.20
N LYS A 139 -9.24 6.15 -0.26
CA LYS A 139 -8.03 6.96 -0.02
C LYS A 139 -6.91 6.12 0.55
N ARG A 140 -5.66 6.36 0.13
CA ARG A 140 -4.46 5.81 0.81
C ARG A 140 -4.52 4.29 1.00
N VAL A 141 -4.93 3.58 -0.04
CA VAL A 141 -4.80 2.13 -0.08
C VAL A 141 -3.39 1.81 -0.57
N GLU A 142 -2.59 1.21 0.29
CA GLU A 142 -1.20 0.85 0.06
C GLU A 142 -1.07 -0.67 -0.10
N PHE A 143 -0.37 -1.10 -1.14
CA PHE A 143 -0.02 -2.51 -1.33
C PHE A 143 1.48 -2.71 -1.12
N PHE A 144 1.83 -3.72 -0.33
CA PHE A 144 3.20 -4.09 0.03
C PHE A 144 3.47 -5.53 -0.38
N TRP A 145 4.61 -5.75 -1.04
CA TRP A 145 5.09 -7.09 -1.35
C TRP A 145 6.61 -7.17 -1.18
N PRO A 146 7.17 -8.27 -0.64
CA PRO A 146 6.47 -9.45 -0.11
C PRO A 146 5.88 -9.23 1.29
N SER A 147 6.22 -8.15 1.99
CA SER A 147 5.66 -7.88 3.31
C SER A 147 5.60 -6.39 3.62
N ILE A 148 4.77 -6.01 4.60
CA ILE A 148 4.70 -4.63 5.09
C ILE A 148 6.03 -4.20 5.73
N ASN A 149 6.76 -5.14 6.35
CA ASN A 149 8.00 -4.84 7.06
C ASN A 149 9.16 -4.58 6.09
N PHE A 150 9.26 -5.43 5.07
CA PHE A 150 10.33 -5.42 4.09
C PHE A 150 9.73 -5.44 2.67
N PRO A 151 9.16 -4.31 2.22
CA PRO A 151 8.57 -4.25 0.89
C PRO A 151 9.65 -4.01 -0.16
N VAL A 152 9.73 -4.95 -1.11
CA VAL A 152 10.35 -4.76 -2.42
C VAL A 152 9.47 -3.83 -3.25
N ILE A 153 8.16 -4.06 -3.23
CA ILE A 153 7.18 -3.24 -3.92
C ILE A 153 6.33 -2.56 -2.86
N ARG A 154 6.24 -1.23 -2.95
CA ARG A 154 5.27 -0.44 -2.21
C ARG A 154 4.53 0.45 -3.19
N THR A 155 3.22 0.28 -3.29
CA THR A 155 2.41 1.03 -4.24
C THR A 155 1.23 1.70 -3.56
N TYR A 156 0.78 2.81 -4.14
CA TYR A 156 -0.45 3.49 -3.76
C TYR A 156 -1.50 3.26 -4.85
N ALA A 157 -2.63 2.65 -4.48
CA ALA A 157 -3.71 2.40 -5.42
C ALA A 157 -4.42 3.70 -5.82
N LYS A 158 -4.85 3.79 -7.08
CA LYS A 158 -5.79 4.82 -7.53
C LYS A 158 -7.18 4.55 -6.93
N GLN A 159 -7.89 5.61 -6.61
CA GLN A 159 -9.23 5.54 -6.03
C GLN A 159 -10.25 5.01 -7.06
N GLY A 160 -11.29 4.36 -6.56
CA GLY A 160 -12.46 3.95 -7.34
C GLY A 160 -12.37 2.62 -8.07
N HIS A 161 -11.25 1.90 -7.97
CA HIS A 161 -11.11 0.56 -8.56
C HIS A 161 -11.87 -0.47 -7.73
N ILE A 162 -12.46 -1.47 -8.39
CA ILE A 162 -13.24 -2.52 -7.75
C ILE A 162 -12.47 -3.84 -7.85
N MET A 163 -12.40 -4.56 -6.74
CA MET A 163 -12.02 -5.96 -6.67
C MET A 163 -13.20 -6.76 -6.14
N THR A 164 -13.44 -7.94 -6.70
CA THR A 164 -14.48 -8.85 -6.23
C THR A 164 -13.81 -10.02 -5.54
N VAL A 165 -14.30 -10.34 -4.34
CA VAL A 165 -13.91 -11.51 -3.56
C VAL A 165 -15.11 -12.43 -3.47
N SER A 166 -14.95 -13.65 -3.97
CA SER A 166 -15.95 -14.70 -3.81
C SER A 166 -15.31 -15.93 -3.18
N THR A 167 -15.99 -16.53 -2.20
CA THR A 167 -15.64 -17.85 -1.68
C THR A 167 -16.91 -18.65 -1.46
N ASP A 168 -16.82 -19.96 -1.65
CA ASP A 168 -17.85 -20.93 -1.33
C ASP A 168 -17.15 -22.18 -0.82
N GLN A 169 -17.20 -22.37 0.50
CA GLN A 169 -16.53 -23.49 1.17
C GLN A 169 -17.20 -24.84 0.90
N GLU A 170 -18.47 -24.88 0.49
CA GLU A 170 -19.16 -26.13 0.14
C GLU A 170 -18.59 -26.72 -1.14
N THR A 171 -18.32 -25.85 -2.12
CA THR A 171 -17.67 -26.20 -3.39
C THR A 171 -16.15 -26.09 -3.37
N ASN A 172 -15.57 -25.65 -2.24
CA ASN A 172 -14.16 -25.31 -2.08
C ASN A 172 -13.64 -24.34 -3.16
N SER A 173 -14.48 -23.38 -3.56
CA SER A 173 -14.12 -22.37 -4.56
C SER A 173 -13.75 -21.05 -3.90
N PHE A 174 -12.72 -20.40 -4.43
CA PHE A 174 -12.36 -19.03 -4.10
C PHE A 174 -11.86 -18.32 -5.33
N SER A 175 -12.26 -17.07 -5.47
CA SER A 175 -11.79 -16.17 -6.51
C SER A 175 -11.58 -14.77 -5.94
N LEU A 176 -10.40 -14.21 -6.19
CA LEU A 176 -10.14 -12.78 -6.08
C LEU A 176 -9.86 -12.25 -7.48
N SER A 177 -10.73 -11.37 -7.98
CA SER A 177 -10.60 -10.80 -9.32
C SER A 177 -10.66 -9.28 -9.29
N GLY A 178 -9.75 -8.62 -9.98
CA GLY A 178 -9.78 -7.17 -10.14
C GLY A 178 -8.50 -6.62 -10.74
N LYS A 179 -8.56 -5.39 -11.25
CA LYS A 179 -7.39 -4.67 -11.73
C LYS A 179 -7.32 -3.33 -11.03
N ILE A 180 -6.23 -3.09 -10.32
CA ILE A 180 -5.99 -1.85 -9.59
C ILE A 180 -4.87 -1.09 -10.30
N ASP A 181 -5.19 0.10 -10.80
CA ASP A 181 -4.15 1.01 -11.30
C ASP A 181 -3.39 1.64 -10.13
N ILE A 182 -2.09 1.80 -10.31
CA ILE A 182 -1.18 2.39 -9.34
C ILE A 182 -1.06 3.89 -9.64
N ARG A 183 -1.17 4.70 -8.58
CA ARG A 183 -0.94 6.15 -8.64
C ARG A 183 0.55 6.49 -8.58
N GLY A 184 1.28 5.75 -7.77
CA GLY A 184 2.70 5.94 -7.54
C GLY A 184 3.20 4.96 -6.48
N GLY A 185 4.42 5.19 -6.01
CA GLY A 185 5.10 4.34 -5.05
C GLY A 185 6.55 4.09 -5.47
N GLU A 186 7.09 2.98 -5.00
CA GLU A 186 8.50 2.64 -5.19
C GLU A 186 8.69 1.13 -5.37
N ILE A 187 9.67 0.78 -6.19
CA ILE A 187 10.22 -0.56 -6.33
C ILE A 187 11.66 -0.51 -5.83
N PHE A 188 11.95 -1.28 -4.79
CA PHE A 188 13.29 -1.44 -4.26
C PHE A 188 14.01 -2.58 -4.97
N TYR A 189 15.15 -2.29 -5.57
CA TYR A 189 15.95 -3.26 -6.30
C TYR A 189 17.42 -2.86 -6.29
N PHE A 190 18.33 -3.82 -6.07
CA PHE A 190 19.78 -3.57 -5.91
C PHE A 190 20.12 -2.40 -4.97
N ASP A 191 19.50 -2.35 -3.79
CA ASP A 191 19.69 -1.27 -2.82
C ASP A 191 19.26 0.13 -3.28
N ARG A 192 18.60 0.23 -4.44
CA ARG A 192 18.06 1.46 -5.02
C ARG A 192 16.54 1.47 -5.00
N SER A 193 15.96 2.66 -4.86
CA SER A 193 14.51 2.84 -4.90
C SER A 193 14.13 3.50 -6.23
N PHE A 194 13.44 2.76 -7.09
CA PHE A 194 12.89 3.25 -8.34
C PHE A 194 11.48 3.80 -8.10
N TYR A 195 11.21 5.03 -8.52
CA TYR A 195 9.92 5.69 -8.36
C TYR A 195 8.95 5.21 -9.44
N LEU A 196 7.81 4.67 -9.02
CA LEU A 196 6.75 4.23 -9.92
C LEU A 196 6.15 5.43 -10.64
N LYS A 197 6.20 5.41 -11.98
CA LYS A 197 5.56 6.42 -12.84
C LYS A 197 4.22 5.97 -13.36
N GLU A 198 4.11 4.68 -13.67
CA GLU A 198 2.85 4.07 -14.07
C GLU A 198 2.83 2.58 -13.73
N GLY A 199 1.65 2.03 -13.52
CA GLY A 199 1.50 0.61 -13.36
C GLY A 199 0.10 0.18 -12.95
N ASN A 200 -0.09 -1.13 -12.90
CA ASN A 200 -1.27 -1.77 -12.34
C ASN A 200 -0.90 -3.13 -11.74
N ILE A 201 -1.74 -3.58 -10.82
CA ILE A 201 -1.72 -4.94 -10.28
C ILE A 201 -3.03 -5.59 -10.69
N SER A 202 -2.92 -6.74 -11.36
CA SER A 202 -4.06 -7.55 -11.79
C SER A 202 -4.14 -8.80 -10.93
N PHE A 203 -5.30 -9.01 -10.34
CA PHE A 203 -5.64 -10.15 -9.50
C PHE A 203 -6.56 -11.08 -10.27
N VAL A 204 -6.13 -12.34 -10.40
CA VAL A 204 -6.93 -13.46 -10.91
C VAL A 204 -6.53 -14.68 -10.08
N GLU A 205 -6.91 -14.66 -8.81
CA GLU A 205 -6.37 -15.56 -7.79
C GLU A 205 -7.38 -16.59 -7.32
N SER A 206 -6.89 -17.75 -6.91
CA SER A 206 -7.62 -18.86 -6.32
C SER A 206 -6.97 -19.33 -5.01
N TYR A 207 -7.55 -20.31 -4.30
CA TYR A 207 -6.90 -20.92 -3.13
C TYR A 207 -5.60 -21.68 -3.50
N GLU A 208 -5.53 -22.20 -4.72
CA GLU A 208 -4.39 -23.00 -5.20
C GLU A 208 -3.27 -22.11 -5.75
N GLU A 209 -3.63 -21.04 -6.46
CA GLU A 209 -2.71 -20.10 -7.09
C GLU A 209 -3.04 -18.67 -6.62
N PHE A 210 -2.18 -18.12 -5.76
CA PHE A 210 -2.26 -16.73 -5.30
C PHE A 210 -0.95 -16.01 -5.62
N ASP A 211 -0.85 -15.52 -6.86
CA ASP A 211 0.33 -14.91 -7.43
C ASP A 211 -0.04 -13.83 -8.47
N PRO A 212 -0.44 -12.62 -8.00
CA PRO A 212 -0.94 -11.58 -8.88
C PRO A 212 0.13 -11.06 -9.83
N ARG A 213 -0.33 -10.48 -10.94
CA ARG A 213 0.55 -9.93 -11.98
C ARG A 213 0.75 -8.44 -11.79
N ILE A 214 2.00 -8.01 -11.74
CA ILE A 214 2.36 -6.59 -11.75
C ILE A 214 2.81 -6.20 -13.16
N LYS A 215 2.29 -5.07 -13.63
CA LYS A 215 2.84 -4.36 -14.78
C LYS A 215 3.19 -2.94 -14.33
N ALA A 216 4.47 -2.60 -14.35
CA ALA A 216 4.93 -1.30 -13.85
C ALA A 216 6.13 -0.76 -14.61
N LEU A 217 6.19 0.56 -14.69
CA LEU A 217 7.34 1.33 -15.12
C LEU A 217 7.75 2.24 -13.96
N ALA A 218 8.98 2.08 -13.49
CA ALA A 218 9.58 2.91 -12.46
C ALA A 218 10.87 3.53 -13.00
N GLU A 219 11.27 4.68 -12.46
CA GLU A 219 12.50 5.36 -12.85
C GLU A 219 13.36 5.70 -11.64
N ILE A 220 14.66 5.74 -11.85
CA ILE A 220 15.64 6.33 -10.95
C ILE A 220 16.55 7.24 -11.77
N ARG A 221 17.18 8.20 -11.10
CA ARG A 221 18.16 9.09 -11.69
C ARG A 221 19.48 8.87 -10.99
N GLU A 222 20.48 8.60 -11.80
CA GLU A 222 21.86 8.39 -11.37
C GLU A 222 22.77 9.29 -12.21
N ARG A 223 24.02 9.47 -11.76
CA ARG A 223 25.03 10.19 -12.52
C ARG A 223 26.15 9.24 -12.91
N ASP A 224 26.64 9.36 -14.14
CA ASP A 224 27.79 8.59 -14.58
C ASP A 224 29.11 9.16 -14.05
N GLU A 225 30.22 8.51 -14.40
CA GLU A 225 31.58 8.94 -14.07
C GLU A 225 31.91 10.34 -14.61
N ASN A 226 31.23 10.80 -15.66
CA ASN A 226 31.38 12.12 -16.25
C ASN A 226 30.45 13.17 -15.60
N ASN A 227 29.73 12.79 -14.54
CA ASN A 227 28.76 13.62 -13.84
C ASN A 227 27.55 14.03 -14.71
N GLU A 228 27.23 13.27 -15.75
CA GLU A 228 26.02 13.44 -16.56
C GLU A 228 24.82 12.72 -15.92
N GLU A 229 23.64 13.33 -15.93
CA GLU A 229 22.41 12.68 -15.42
C GLU A 229 21.95 11.59 -16.40
N ILE A 230 21.75 10.38 -15.86
CA ILE A 230 21.21 9.23 -16.57
C ILE A 230 19.92 8.81 -15.86
N LYS A 231 18.83 8.81 -16.61
CA LYS A 231 17.58 8.19 -16.15
C LYS A 231 17.66 6.70 -16.41
N ILE A 232 17.42 5.89 -15.39
CA ILE A 232 17.38 4.44 -15.51
C ILE A 232 15.95 4.01 -15.21
N TYR A 233 15.36 3.29 -16.15
CA TYR A 233 14.02 2.77 -16.06
C TYR A 233 14.06 1.30 -15.65
N LEU A 234 13.16 0.94 -14.74
CA LEU A 234 12.84 -0.41 -14.33
C LEU A 234 11.46 -0.73 -14.89
N GLN A 235 11.39 -1.67 -15.82
CA GLN A 235 10.15 -2.16 -16.40
C GLN A 235 9.90 -3.59 -15.96
N VAL A 236 8.69 -3.88 -15.49
CA VAL A 236 8.28 -5.22 -15.07
C VAL A 236 6.89 -5.54 -15.61
N ASP A 237 6.71 -6.76 -16.10
CA ASP A 237 5.43 -7.30 -16.57
C ASP A 237 5.41 -8.81 -16.36
N ASN A 238 5.22 -9.23 -15.11
CA ASN A 238 5.20 -10.64 -14.72
C ASN A 238 4.44 -10.87 -13.42
N ARG A 239 4.31 -12.14 -13.02
CA ARG A 239 3.76 -12.50 -11.71
C ARG A 239 4.72 -12.10 -10.59
N LEU A 240 4.19 -11.76 -9.42
CA LEU A 240 5.00 -11.34 -8.28
C LEU A 240 6.01 -12.41 -7.84
N SER A 241 5.67 -13.69 -7.89
CA SER A 241 6.61 -14.78 -7.54
C SER A 241 7.80 -14.88 -8.48
N GLN A 242 7.64 -14.41 -9.72
CA GLN A 242 8.66 -14.45 -10.77
C GLN A 242 9.34 -13.10 -10.98
N PHE A 243 9.17 -12.14 -10.07
CA PHE A 243 9.61 -10.76 -10.20
C PHE A 243 11.00 -10.64 -10.83
N SER A 244 11.04 -10.09 -12.05
CA SER A 244 12.24 -10.06 -12.91
C SER A 244 12.16 -8.80 -13.77
N PRO A 245 12.62 -7.66 -13.22
CA PRO A 245 12.60 -6.41 -13.94
C PRO A 245 13.62 -6.38 -15.08
N ARG A 246 13.33 -5.58 -16.10
CA ARG A 246 14.26 -5.19 -17.17
C ARG A 246 14.69 -3.75 -16.96
N PHE A 247 15.94 -3.47 -17.28
CA PHE A 247 16.52 -2.14 -17.15
C PHE A 247 16.83 -1.56 -18.51
N PHE A 248 16.62 -0.25 -18.65
CA PHE A 248 17.10 0.54 -19.77
C PHE A 248 17.36 1.97 -19.30
N SER A 249 18.10 2.75 -20.07
CA SER A 249 18.45 4.10 -19.66
C SER A 249 18.24 5.14 -20.75
N GLU A 250 18.13 6.40 -20.33
CA GLU A 250 18.13 7.56 -21.19
C GLU A 250 19.16 8.57 -20.66
N PRO A 251 20.25 8.86 -21.41
CA PRO A 251 20.63 8.28 -22.71
C PRO A 251 20.89 6.77 -22.65
N SER A 252 20.75 6.08 -23.79
CA SER A 252 20.90 4.61 -23.87
C SER A 252 22.33 4.18 -23.50
N ARG A 253 22.46 3.34 -22.47
CA ARG A 253 23.71 2.73 -22.00
C ARG A 253 23.65 1.20 -22.07
N PRO A 254 24.79 0.49 -22.11
CA PRO A 254 24.84 -0.97 -22.00
C PRO A 254 24.39 -1.46 -20.61
N ASP A 255 23.81 -2.65 -20.56
CA ASP A 255 23.31 -3.27 -19.31
C ASP A 255 24.36 -3.32 -18.20
N THR A 256 25.63 -3.59 -18.55
CA THR A 256 26.73 -3.65 -17.57
C THR A 256 26.99 -2.30 -16.90
N GLU A 257 26.87 -1.21 -17.66
CA GLU A 257 27.01 0.15 -17.15
C GLU A 257 25.82 0.51 -16.27
N ILE A 258 24.60 0.20 -16.74
CA ILE A 258 23.37 0.40 -15.95
C ILE A 258 23.46 -0.35 -14.61
N LEU A 259 23.87 -1.62 -14.63
CA LEU A 259 24.05 -2.45 -13.43
C LEU A 259 25.12 -1.90 -12.49
N SER A 260 26.21 -1.33 -13.03
CA SER A 260 27.22 -0.67 -12.19
C SER A 260 26.66 0.55 -11.44
N LEU A 261 25.82 1.35 -12.11
CA LEU A 261 25.19 2.55 -11.54
C LEU A 261 24.18 2.20 -10.44
N ILE A 262 23.41 1.13 -10.63
CA ILE A 262 22.36 0.73 -9.68
C ILE A 262 22.81 -0.29 -8.63
N GLY A 263 24.05 -0.83 -8.68
CA GLY A 263 24.51 -1.78 -7.66
C GLY A 263 25.73 -2.65 -8.02
N GLY A 264 26.72 -2.12 -8.74
CA GLY A 264 27.83 -2.92 -9.32
C GLY A 264 28.65 -3.80 -8.36
N SER A 265 28.69 -3.52 -7.06
CA SER A 265 29.39 -4.35 -6.07
C SER A 265 28.66 -5.66 -5.73
N LEU A 266 27.35 -5.69 -5.95
CA LEU A 266 26.46 -6.83 -5.74
C LEU A 266 26.46 -7.76 -6.95
N ALA A 267 26.47 -7.22 -8.17
CA ALA A 267 26.48 -7.96 -9.44
C ALA A 267 27.58 -9.04 -9.54
N ASN A 268 28.77 -8.77 -9.00
CA ASN A 268 29.89 -9.74 -8.99
C ASN A 268 29.65 -10.97 -8.09
N ARG A 269 28.66 -10.94 -7.18
CA ARG A 269 28.27 -12.10 -6.36
C ARG A 269 27.18 -12.98 -6.98
N PHE A 270 26.56 -12.54 -8.08
CA PHE A 270 25.40 -13.20 -8.70
C PHE A 270 25.71 -14.09 -9.91
N GLN A 271 26.99 -14.35 -10.20
CA GLN A 271 27.37 -15.26 -11.30
C GLN A 271 27.01 -16.74 -11.02
N GLU A 272 26.69 -17.13 -9.78
CA GLU A 272 26.48 -18.54 -9.40
C GLU A 272 25.03 -18.92 -9.03
N SER A 273 24.06 -18.00 -8.97
CA SER A 273 22.66 -18.35 -8.64
C SER A 273 21.63 -17.47 -9.36
N GLY A 274 20.51 -18.09 -9.77
CA GLY A 274 19.49 -17.50 -10.66
C GLY A 274 19.01 -16.09 -10.26
N PHE A 275 19.00 -15.20 -11.26
CA PHE A 275 18.92 -13.74 -11.15
C PHE A 275 17.61 -13.12 -10.59
N GLY A 276 16.50 -13.85 -10.49
CA GLY A 276 15.18 -13.23 -10.24
C GLY A 276 14.75 -13.18 -8.78
N VAL A 277 14.73 -14.35 -8.14
CA VAL A 277 14.06 -14.54 -6.83
C VAL A 277 15.07 -14.46 -5.68
N SER A 278 16.29 -14.95 -5.89
CA SER A 278 17.35 -14.97 -4.87
C SER A 278 17.87 -13.56 -4.51
N ALA A 279 17.86 -12.60 -5.44
CA ALA A 279 18.24 -11.21 -5.17
C ALA A 279 17.24 -10.49 -4.25
N VAL A 280 15.95 -10.83 -4.39
CA VAL A 280 14.86 -10.33 -3.53
C VAL A 280 14.95 -10.91 -2.11
N TYR A 281 15.26 -12.20 -1.97
CA TYR A 281 15.41 -12.82 -0.65
C TYR A 281 16.72 -12.43 0.06
N LEU A 282 17.83 -12.21 -0.65
CA LEU A 282 19.11 -11.86 -0.04
C LEU A 282 19.23 -10.38 0.37
N THR A 283 18.50 -9.49 -0.29
CA THR A 283 18.29 -8.12 0.24
C THR A 283 17.45 -8.12 1.51
N SER A 284 16.63 -9.16 1.76
CA SER A 284 15.74 -9.20 2.94
C SER A 284 16.45 -9.48 4.27
N ASP A 285 17.55 -10.25 4.28
CA ASP A 285 18.26 -10.62 5.52
C ASP A 285 18.99 -9.43 6.18
N VAL A 286 19.55 -8.51 5.38
CA VAL A 286 20.18 -7.27 5.87
C VAL A 286 19.11 -6.24 6.29
N VAL A 287 17.84 -6.45 5.92
CA VAL A 287 16.72 -5.55 6.20
C VAL A 287 16.00 -5.91 7.51
N SER A 288 16.38 -7.00 8.19
CA SER A 288 15.81 -7.42 9.49
C SER A 288 15.87 -6.39 10.64
N GLN A 289 16.58 -5.26 10.49
CA GLN A 289 16.72 -4.19 11.50
C GLN A 289 15.92 -2.89 11.22
N PHE A 290 15.10 -2.84 10.16
CA PHE A 290 14.41 -1.61 9.69
C PHE A 290 13.12 -1.22 10.45
N GLY A 291 12.83 -1.84 11.60
CA GLY A 291 11.68 -1.51 12.45
C GLY A 291 11.80 -0.20 13.25
N ILE A 292 12.96 0.46 13.25
CA ILE A 292 13.31 1.53 14.20
C ILE A 292 12.65 2.88 13.88
N LEU A 293 12.40 3.20 12.60
CA LEU A 293 11.87 4.52 12.20
C LEU A 293 10.34 4.62 12.28
N ARG A 294 9.63 3.50 12.32
CA ARG A 294 8.15 3.47 12.32
C ARG A 294 7.51 4.23 13.49
N PRO A 295 8.01 4.15 14.74
CA PRO A 295 7.48 4.95 15.84
C PRO A 295 7.67 6.45 15.60
N PHE A 296 8.82 6.85 15.04
CA PHE A 296 9.10 8.24 14.71
C PHE A 296 8.16 8.74 13.60
N GLU A 297 8.01 7.99 12.52
CA GLU A 297 7.09 8.36 11.42
C GLU A 297 5.65 8.52 11.92
N ARG A 298 5.20 7.64 12.81
CA ARG A 298 3.88 7.75 13.42
C ARG A 298 3.76 9.02 14.26
N ALA A 299 4.76 9.31 15.10
CA ALA A 299 4.77 10.52 15.91
C ALA A 299 4.70 11.78 15.04
N VAL A 300 5.49 11.85 13.96
CA VAL A 300 5.46 12.99 13.02
C VAL A 300 4.09 13.12 12.36
N ARG A 301 3.48 12.03 11.89
CA ARG A 301 2.11 12.07 11.35
C ARG A 301 1.10 12.57 12.36
N GLU A 302 1.17 12.09 13.60
CA GLU A 302 0.23 12.45 14.65
C GLU A 302 0.37 13.91 15.08
N VAL A 303 1.61 14.44 15.11
CA VAL A 303 1.91 15.84 15.47
C VAL A 303 1.52 16.79 14.34
N LEU A 304 1.97 16.51 13.11
CA LEU A 304 1.72 17.37 11.95
C LEU A 304 0.34 17.14 11.31
N LYS A 305 -0.42 16.16 11.81
CA LYS A 305 -1.69 15.70 11.24
C LYS A 305 -1.54 15.41 9.74
N LEU A 306 -0.48 14.68 9.41
CA LEU A 306 -0.22 14.21 8.06
C LEU A 306 -0.86 12.84 7.88
N ASP A 307 -1.38 12.65 6.69
CA ASP A 307 -1.99 11.40 6.26
C ASP A 307 -0.94 10.38 5.82
N LEU A 308 0.12 10.87 5.20
CA LEU A 308 1.29 10.12 4.78
C LEU A 308 2.55 10.81 5.34
N PHE A 309 3.41 10.02 5.95
CA PHE A 309 4.78 10.40 6.25
C PHE A 309 5.59 9.11 6.31
N THR A 310 6.64 9.03 5.52
CA THR A 310 7.54 7.86 5.51
C THR A 310 8.96 8.31 5.24
N ILE A 311 9.90 7.68 5.93
CA ILE A 311 11.33 7.84 5.75
C ILE A 311 11.91 6.49 5.35
N ARG A 312 12.51 6.46 4.17
CA ARG A 312 13.36 5.36 3.74
C ARG A 312 14.79 5.85 3.72
N THR A 313 15.71 5.15 4.37
CA THR A 313 17.12 5.57 4.44
C THR A 313 18.05 4.38 4.62
N GLN A 314 19.22 4.44 4.00
CA GLN A 314 20.33 3.50 4.25
C GLN A 314 21.23 3.92 5.44
N LEU A 315 20.95 5.04 6.10
CA LEU A 315 21.67 5.58 7.29
C LEU A 315 22.09 4.49 8.29
N VAL A 316 21.14 3.64 8.65
CA VAL A 316 21.29 2.61 9.69
C VAL A 316 22.33 1.58 9.27
N GLN A 317 22.28 1.11 8.02
CA GLN A 317 23.26 0.15 7.49
C GLN A 317 24.67 0.78 7.42
N ASN A 318 24.75 2.01 6.90
CA ASN A 318 26.01 2.72 6.69
C ASN A 318 26.75 3.06 8.00
N VAL A 319 26.03 3.31 9.11
CA VAL A 319 26.63 3.75 10.39
C VAL A 319 26.79 2.61 11.41
N LEU A 320 25.93 1.59 11.39
CA LEU A 320 25.99 0.48 12.37
C LEU A 320 26.96 -0.63 11.97
N ILE A 321 27.12 -0.92 10.67
CA ILE A 321 28.03 -1.97 10.20
C ILE A 321 29.50 -1.62 10.54
N ASP A 322 29.89 -0.36 10.33
CA ASP A 322 31.24 0.13 10.65
C ASP A 322 31.55 0.09 12.16
N LYS A 323 30.55 0.31 13.01
CA LYS A 323 30.74 0.30 14.47
C LYS A 323 30.76 -1.10 15.08
N ILE A 324 30.11 -2.07 14.45
CA ILE A 324 30.01 -3.45 14.97
C ILE A 324 31.17 -4.32 14.44
N LEU A 325 31.65 -4.10 13.22
CA LEU A 325 32.71 -4.92 12.61
C LEU A 325 34.13 -4.46 12.94
N GLY A 326 34.31 -3.28 13.54
CA GLY A 326 35.62 -2.86 14.08
C GLY A 326 36.73 -2.71 13.04
N GLU A 327 36.42 -2.74 11.74
CA GLU A 327 37.39 -2.42 10.70
C GLU A 327 37.51 -0.91 10.58
N LYS A 328 38.66 -0.37 11.01
CA LYS A 328 39.07 0.99 10.69
C LYS A 328 39.36 1.09 9.19
N THR A 329 38.33 1.24 8.38
CA THR A 329 38.48 1.70 7.00
C THR A 329 38.68 3.21 7.04
N ILE A 330 39.93 3.63 7.24
CA ILE A 330 40.36 5.03 7.14
C ILE A 330 40.23 5.42 5.66
N GLY A 331 39.21 6.22 5.29
CA GLY A 331 39.20 6.89 3.98
C GLY A 331 37.84 7.24 3.39
N ASN A 332 36.78 6.44 3.58
CA ASN A 332 35.48 6.73 2.98
C ASN A 332 34.56 7.42 3.99
N VAL A 333 34.37 8.73 3.84
CA VAL A 333 33.26 9.44 4.50
C VAL A 333 31.97 8.97 3.84
N VAL A 334 31.39 7.89 4.34
CA VAL A 334 30.07 7.42 3.87
C VAL A 334 29.06 8.49 4.25
N ASN A 335 28.45 9.12 3.26
CA ASN A 335 27.46 10.16 3.51
C ASN A 335 26.23 9.49 4.17
N PRO A 336 25.91 9.88 5.41
CA PRO A 336 24.82 9.25 6.15
C PRO A 336 23.49 9.44 5.40
N LEU A 337 23.26 10.58 4.76
CA LEU A 337 21.98 10.90 4.09
C LEU A 337 21.84 10.30 2.68
N ASP A 338 22.81 9.51 2.22
CA ASP A 338 22.73 8.93 0.88
C ASP A 338 21.52 8.01 0.74
N ASN A 339 20.89 8.10 -0.44
CA ASN A 339 19.68 7.36 -0.82
C ASN A 339 18.53 7.45 0.20
N THR A 340 18.39 8.61 0.85
CA THR A 340 17.29 8.84 1.79
C THR A 340 16.09 9.44 1.06
N THR A 341 14.93 8.79 1.14
CA THR A 341 13.66 9.29 0.62
C THR A 341 12.73 9.66 1.76
N LEU A 342 12.16 10.85 1.65
CA LEU A 342 11.16 11.40 2.54
C LEU A 342 9.87 11.63 1.74
N SER A 343 8.80 10.95 2.11
CA SER A 343 7.47 11.15 1.50
C SER A 343 6.54 11.76 2.54
N LEU A 344 5.87 12.86 2.20
CA LEU A 344 4.87 13.51 3.03
C LEU A 344 3.59 13.68 2.23
N GLY A 345 2.42 13.52 2.84
CA GLY A 345 1.16 13.75 2.16
C GLY A 345 0.01 14.04 3.11
N LYS A 346 -0.98 14.77 2.58
CA LYS A 346 -2.15 15.24 3.32
C LYS A 346 -3.38 15.33 2.42
N TYR A 347 -4.49 14.81 2.90
CA TYR A 347 -5.80 15.06 2.32
C TYR A 347 -6.36 16.38 2.86
N LEU A 348 -6.80 17.23 1.95
CA LEU A 348 -7.58 18.42 2.26
C LEU A 348 -9.05 18.07 1.96
N GLY A 349 -9.80 17.72 3.01
CA GLY A 349 -11.19 17.27 2.87
C GLY A 349 -11.32 15.82 2.37
N THR A 350 -12.38 15.53 1.61
CA THR A 350 -12.68 14.19 1.09
C THR A 350 -12.11 13.94 -0.30
N ASP A 351 -11.64 14.97 -0.99
CA ASP A 351 -11.52 14.89 -2.45
C ASP A 351 -10.13 15.27 -2.93
N LEU A 352 -9.38 16.05 -2.15
CA LEU A 352 -8.09 16.59 -2.53
C LEU A 352 -6.96 15.93 -1.74
N PHE A 353 -5.90 15.51 -2.42
CA PHE A 353 -4.68 14.97 -1.84
C PHE A 353 -3.47 15.71 -2.36
N LEU A 354 -2.59 16.12 -1.46
CA LEU A 354 -1.30 16.70 -1.77
C LEU A 354 -0.21 15.79 -1.23
N GLU A 355 0.79 15.51 -2.03
CA GLU A 355 1.95 14.72 -1.68
C GLU A 355 3.23 15.45 -2.12
N MET A 356 4.27 15.33 -1.31
CA MET A 356 5.62 15.78 -1.62
C MET A 356 6.58 14.63 -1.33
N VAL A 357 7.40 14.30 -2.32
CA VAL A 357 8.48 13.33 -2.19
C VAL A 357 9.79 14.09 -2.34
N VAL A 358 10.70 13.89 -1.40
CA VAL A 358 12.04 14.47 -1.42
C VAL A 358 13.06 13.36 -1.30
N ARG A 359 14.01 13.32 -2.23
CA ARG A 359 15.11 12.37 -2.24
C ARG A 359 16.42 13.10 -1.99
N PHE A 360 17.26 12.50 -1.16
CA PHE A 360 18.63 12.94 -0.91
C PHE A 360 19.59 11.90 -1.49
N GLN A 361 20.54 12.36 -2.30
CA GLN A 361 21.64 11.56 -2.85
C GLN A 361 22.97 12.26 -2.55
N ALA A 362 23.98 11.47 -2.19
CA ALA A 362 25.33 11.98 -2.09
C ALA A 362 25.95 12.10 -3.50
N ALA A 363 26.53 13.26 -3.82
CA ALA A 363 27.33 13.42 -5.02
C ALA A 363 28.74 12.85 -4.79
N ASN A 364 29.29 12.18 -5.81
CA ASN A 364 30.65 11.66 -5.75
C ASN A 364 31.67 12.79 -5.52
N VAL A 365 32.61 12.53 -4.62
CA VAL A 365 33.69 13.44 -4.24
C VAL A 365 34.66 13.56 -5.41
N THR A 366 34.72 14.72 -6.05
CA THR A 366 35.84 15.04 -6.95
C THR A 366 37.04 15.39 -6.06
N GLU A 367 38.12 14.60 -6.12
CA GLU A 367 39.37 14.92 -5.42
C GLU A 367 39.93 16.24 -5.96
N SER A 368 39.66 17.33 -5.23
CA SER A 368 40.26 18.63 -5.47
C SER A 368 40.73 19.16 -4.12
N GLY A 369 42.04 19.00 -3.86
CA GLY A 369 42.83 19.69 -2.84
C GLY A 369 42.16 20.10 -1.51
N LEU A 370 42.58 19.41 -0.44
CA LEU A 370 42.53 19.83 0.98
C LEU A 370 41.18 20.06 1.67
N TYR A 371 40.04 19.98 0.98
CA TYR A 371 38.71 19.97 1.62
C TYR A 371 37.77 18.95 0.96
N THR A 372 37.39 17.90 1.70
CA THR A 372 36.33 16.96 1.28
C THR A 372 34.97 17.57 1.59
N GLU A 373 34.39 18.31 0.63
CA GLU A 373 32.99 18.74 0.72
C GLU A 373 32.07 17.65 0.19
N SER A 374 31.40 16.94 1.10
CA SER A 374 30.29 16.05 0.74
C SER A 374 29.09 16.91 0.32
N ARG A 375 28.77 16.92 -0.98
CA ARG A 375 27.60 17.63 -1.51
C ARG A 375 26.41 16.67 -1.53
N VAL A 376 25.31 17.05 -0.87
CA VAL A 376 24.02 16.34 -0.96
C VAL A 376 23.21 16.99 -2.08
N GLN A 377 22.81 16.21 -3.08
CA GLN A 377 21.82 16.60 -4.08
C GLN A 377 20.43 16.23 -3.57
N THR A 378 19.47 17.12 -3.82
CA THR A 378 18.09 16.96 -3.38
C THR A 378 17.18 17.00 -4.60
N GLU A 379 16.41 15.94 -4.80
CA GLU A 379 15.37 15.87 -5.83
C GLU A 379 14.01 15.98 -5.15
N GLY A 380 13.11 16.80 -5.70
CA GLY A 380 11.76 16.98 -5.17
C GLY A 380 10.71 16.65 -6.22
N GLU A 381 9.60 16.07 -5.78
CA GLU A 381 8.39 15.88 -6.58
C GLU A 381 7.18 16.29 -5.74
N ILE A 382 6.27 17.06 -6.32
CA ILE A 382 5.00 17.45 -5.73
C ILE A 382 3.89 16.82 -6.57
N ASN A 383 3.02 16.09 -5.90
CA ASN A 383 1.88 15.43 -6.52
C ASN A 383 0.58 15.96 -5.91
N PHE A 384 -0.39 16.16 -6.77
CA PHE A 384 -1.71 16.67 -6.47
C PHE A 384 -2.74 15.75 -7.10
N GLU A 385 -3.72 15.33 -6.33
CA GLU A 385 -4.85 14.60 -6.83
C GLU A 385 -6.15 15.25 -6.34
N TRP A 386 -7.10 15.43 -7.24
CA TRP A 386 -8.42 15.93 -6.92
C TRP A 386 -9.50 15.05 -7.54
N ALA A 387 -10.19 14.31 -6.70
CA ALA A 387 -11.34 13.49 -7.06
C ALA A 387 -12.62 14.34 -7.00
N THR A 388 -13.24 14.59 -8.15
CA THR A 388 -14.55 15.22 -8.23
C THR A 388 -15.61 14.18 -8.62
N PRO A 389 -16.92 14.50 -8.49
CA PRO A 389 -17.98 13.61 -8.97
C PRO A 389 -17.92 13.26 -10.47
N PHE A 390 -17.20 14.06 -11.27
CA PHE A 390 -17.19 13.93 -12.74
C PHE A 390 -15.85 13.45 -13.28
N PHE A 391 -14.76 13.76 -12.59
CA PHE A 391 -13.41 13.45 -13.03
C PHE A 391 -12.42 13.39 -11.86
N LEU A 392 -11.37 12.63 -12.04
CA LEU A 392 -10.15 12.64 -11.25
C LEU A 392 -9.10 13.47 -11.99
N LEU A 393 -8.63 14.53 -11.35
CA LEU A 393 -7.51 15.33 -11.82
C LEU A 393 -6.25 14.91 -11.06
N GLU A 394 -5.19 14.59 -11.79
CA GLU A 394 -3.87 14.28 -11.25
C GLU A 394 -2.91 15.32 -11.82
N TRP A 395 -2.13 15.99 -10.97
CA TRP A 395 -1.06 16.89 -11.39
C TRP A 395 0.21 16.50 -10.65
N SER A 396 1.32 16.42 -11.38
CA SER A 396 2.63 16.07 -10.87
C SER A 396 3.62 17.14 -11.33
N PHE A 397 4.46 17.59 -10.41
CA PHE A 397 5.49 18.60 -10.66
C PHE A 397 6.81 18.15 -10.06
N ALA A 398 7.81 17.95 -10.91
CA ALA A 398 9.14 17.56 -10.47
C ALA A 398 10.16 18.56 -11.05
N PRO A 399 10.55 19.62 -10.30
CA PRO A 399 11.40 20.69 -10.80
C PRO A 399 12.80 20.16 -11.18
N LYS A 400 13.09 20.15 -12.48
CA LYS A 400 14.28 19.55 -13.08
C LYS A 400 14.98 20.52 -14.03
N HIS A 401 14.22 21.27 -14.83
CA HIS A 401 14.73 22.15 -15.89
C HIS A 401 14.43 23.62 -15.56
N PRO A 402 15.20 24.27 -14.65
CA PRO A 402 15.03 25.69 -14.35
C PRO A 402 15.21 26.59 -15.57
N GLU A 403 15.98 26.15 -16.57
CA GLU A 403 16.20 26.82 -17.86
C GLU A 403 14.90 27.02 -18.66
N ASP A 404 13.96 26.08 -18.54
CA ASP A 404 12.66 26.13 -19.21
C ASP A 404 11.57 26.73 -18.30
N LEU A 405 11.97 27.43 -17.21
CA LEU A 405 11.08 27.90 -16.16
C LEU A 405 10.21 26.77 -15.57
N PHE A 406 10.71 25.54 -15.59
CA PHE A 406 10.03 24.31 -15.18
C PHE A 406 8.73 24.01 -15.95
N LEU A 407 8.54 24.58 -17.15
CA LEU A 407 7.32 24.39 -17.92
C LEU A 407 7.12 22.90 -18.31
N THR A 408 8.21 22.23 -18.69
CA THR A 408 8.25 20.82 -19.11
C THR A 408 8.19 19.82 -17.95
N ASP A 409 8.28 20.32 -16.72
CA ASP A 409 8.34 19.51 -15.50
C ASP A 409 6.98 19.22 -14.87
N ASN A 410 5.91 19.58 -15.60
CA ASN A 410 4.53 19.39 -15.20
C ASN A 410 3.91 18.22 -15.98
N SER A 411 3.23 17.33 -15.26
CA SER A 411 2.38 16.29 -15.84
C SER A 411 0.96 16.46 -15.35
N LEU A 412 -0.01 16.39 -16.26
CA LEU A 412 -1.43 16.51 -15.97
C LEU A 412 -2.19 15.29 -16.50
N GLY A 413 -2.80 14.54 -15.59
CA GLY A 413 -3.69 13.43 -15.88
C GLY A 413 -5.14 13.82 -15.61
N LEU A 414 -6.04 13.51 -16.54
CA LEU A 414 -7.48 13.63 -16.35
C LEU A 414 -8.11 12.27 -16.62
N ARG A 415 -8.82 11.71 -15.63
CA ARG A 415 -9.62 10.49 -15.80
C ARG A 415 -11.08 10.83 -15.52
N TRP A 416 -11.98 10.46 -16.41
CA TRP A 416 -13.43 10.57 -16.18
C TRP A 416 -14.06 9.18 -16.27
N SER A 417 -15.09 8.93 -15.46
CA SER A 417 -15.97 7.78 -15.64
C SER A 417 -17.42 8.25 -15.58
N TYR A 418 -18.24 7.76 -16.51
CA TYR A 418 -19.68 7.93 -16.48
C TYR A 418 -20.28 6.65 -15.89
N SER A 419 -21.00 6.74 -14.78
CA SER A 419 -21.95 5.70 -14.37
C SER A 419 -23.35 6.21 -14.66
N TYR A 420 -24.09 5.52 -15.53
CA TYR A 420 -25.53 5.72 -15.71
C TYR A 420 -26.33 4.96 -14.65
#